data_AF-A0A934A681-F1
#
_entry.id   AF-A0A934A681-F1
#
_cell.length_a   1.000
_cell.length_b   1.000
_cell.length_c   1.000
_cell.angle_alpha   90.00
_cell.angle_beta   90.00
_cell.angle_gamma   90.00
#
_symmetry.space_group_name_H-M   'P 1'
#
loop_
_entity.id
_entity.type
_entity.pdbx_description
1 polymer ?
#
loop_
_entity_poly.entity_id
_entity_poly.type
_entity_poly.pdbx_seq_one_letter_code
_entity_poly.pdbx_strand_id
1 'polypeptide(L)' 'MKKLVLIIALGLFLAGCAGIKQSEYMDHNSHYKTWSHLGFSWWGYKNVTDQAAEKSSQEKWWGISYARH' A
#
# COMPACT_ATOMS: atom_id res chain seq x y z
N MET A 1 -32.38 -7.87 3.25
CA MET A 1 -31.00 -8.41 3.36
C MET A 1 -30.07 -7.94 2.24
N LYS A 2 -30.31 -8.27 0.96
CA LYS A 2 -29.38 -7.96 -0.16
C LYS A 2 -29.09 -6.46 -0.37
N LYS A 3 -30.08 -5.59 -0.13
CA LYS A 3 -29.96 -4.13 -0.26
C LYS A 3 -29.03 -3.50 0.80
N LEU A 4 -29.00 -4.04 2.01
CA LEU A 4 -28.12 -3.55 3.09
C LEU A 4 -26.66 -3.88 2.79
N VAL A 5 -26.37 -5.08 2.28
CA VAL A 5 -25.02 -5.47 1.85
C VAL A 5 -24.49 -4.54 0.76
N LEU A 6 -25.33 -4.16 -0.20
CA LEU A 6 -24.96 -3.21 -1.26
C LEU A 6 -24.67 -1.81 -0.70
N ILE A 7 -25.47 -1.33 0.25
CA ILE A 7 -25.24 -0.01 0.87
C ILE A 7 -23.94 0.00 1.68
N ILE A 8 -23.66 -1.08 2.43
CA ILE A 8 -22.41 -1.22 3.19
C ILE A 8 -21.20 -1.31 2.24
N ALA A 9 -21.30 -2.13 1.19
CA ALA A 9 -20.22 -2.27 0.20
C ALA A 9 -19.94 -0.93 -0.51
N LEU A 10 -20.99 -0.18 -0.87
CA LEU A 10 -20.85 1.14 -1.47
C LEU A 10 -20.22 2.16 -0.51
N GLY A 11 -20.61 2.14 0.78
CA GLY A 11 -20.02 3.00 1.80
C GLY A 11 -18.52 2.73 2.00
N LEU A 12 -18.12 1.46 2.04
CA LEU A 12 -16.70 1.07 2.13
C LEU A 12 -15.91 1.45 0.87
N PHE A 13 -16.52 1.29 -0.31
CA PHE A 13 -15.91 1.67 -1.58
C PHE A 13 -15.64 3.19 -1.66
N LEU A 14 -16.60 4.01 -1.24
CA LEU A 14 -16.46 5.47 -1.24
C LEU A 14 -15.46 5.96 -0.18
N ALA A 15 -15.42 5.32 1.01
CA ALA A 15 -14.45 5.64 2.05
C ALA A 15 -12.99 5.36 1.65
N GLY A 16 -12.76 4.33 0.82
CA GLY A 16 -11.42 3.99 0.31
C GLY A 16 -10.86 5.00 -0.71
N CYS A 17 -11.71 5.84 -1.31
CA CYS A 17 -11.30 6.76 -2.38
C CYS A 17 -10.51 7.97 -1.86
N ALA A 18 -10.73 8.37 -0.60
CA ALA A 18 -10.09 9.56 -0.02
C ALA A 18 -8.58 9.38 0.24
N GLY A 19 -8.11 8.15 0.50
CA GLY A 19 -6.70 7.85 0.80
C GLY A 19 -5.80 7.70 -0.43
N ILE A 20 -6.38 7.68 -1.63
CA ILE A 20 -5.67 7.37 -2.89
C ILE A 20 -4.70 8.49 -3.30
N LYS A 21 -5.03 9.76 -3.00
CA LYS A 21 -4.23 10.92 -3.42
C LYS A 21 -2.93 11.08 -2.64
N GLN A 22 -2.87 10.58 -1.41
CA GLN A 22 -1.73 10.77 -0.50
C GLN A 22 -0.70 9.65 -0.58
N SER A 23 -1.06 8.51 -1.20
CA SER A 23 -0.24 7.31 -1.30
C SER A 23 0.54 7.18 -2.60
N GLU A 24 0.49 8.21 -3.48
CA GLU A 24 1.01 8.17 -4.87
C GLU A 24 0.52 6.95 -5.67
N TYR A 25 -0.55 6.32 -5.19
CA TYR A 25 -0.97 5.01 -5.67
C TYR A 25 -1.47 5.06 -7.11
N MET A 26 -2.04 6.19 -7.54
CA MET A 26 -2.44 6.42 -8.94
C MET A 26 -1.28 6.81 -9.85
N ASP A 27 -0.13 7.20 -9.30
CA ASP A 27 1.04 7.59 -10.08
C ASP A 27 1.83 6.37 -10.57
N HIS A 28 1.35 5.16 -10.24
CA HIS A 28 2.01 3.90 -10.55
C HIS A 28 1.08 2.96 -11.31
N ASN A 29 1.57 2.41 -12.43
CA ASN A 29 0.82 1.47 -13.26
C ASN A 29 0.62 0.09 -12.61
N SER A 30 1.22 -0.15 -11.44
CA SER A 30 1.12 -1.41 -10.70
C SER A 30 1.02 -1.17 -9.19
N HIS A 31 0.19 -1.99 -8.52
CA HIS A 31 0.02 -1.93 -7.07
C HIS A 31 1.34 -2.12 -6.32
N TYR A 32 2.16 -3.05 -6.80
CA TYR A 32 3.48 -3.34 -6.26
C TYR A 32 4.53 -3.11 -7.34
N LYS A 33 5.69 -2.64 -6.92
CA LYS A 33 6.81 -2.37 -7.83
C LYS A 33 7.57 -3.64 -8.23
N THR A 34 7.70 -4.58 -7.30
CA THR A 34 8.42 -5.85 -7.47
C THR A 34 7.71 -6.96 -6.70
N TRP A 35 8.07 -8.22 -6.97
CA TRP A 35 7.57 -9.38 -6.22
C TRP A 35 7.98 -9.36 -4.75
N SER A 36 9.16 -8.81 -4.45
CA SER A 36 9.63 -8.56 -3.09
C SER A 36 8.81 -7.48 -2.38
N HIS A 37 8.38 -6.42 -3.10
CA HIS A 37 7.43 -5.44 -2.57
C HIS A 37 6.12 -6.13 -2.17
N LEU A 38 5.55 -6.95 -3.06
CA LEU A 38 4.34 -7.73 -2.76
C LEU A 38 4.53 -8.63 -1.52
N GLY A 39 5.61 -9.41 -1.49
CA GLY A 39 5.90 -10.32 -0.38
C GLY A 39 6.05 -9.60 0.96
N PHE A 40 6.69 -8.43 0.94
CA PHE A 40 6.79 -7.59 2.12
C PHE A 40 5.41 -7.06 2.57
N SER A 41 4.60 -6.54 1.65
CA SER A 41 3.26 -6.04 1.99
C SER A 41 2.32 -7.13 2.50
N TRP A 42 2.52 -8.39 2.11
CA TRP A 42 1.66 -9.50 2.53
C TRP A 42 2.09 -10.12 3.85
N TRP A 43 3.39 -10.28 4.06
CA TRP A 43 3.93 -11.04 5.20
C TRP A 43 5.02 -10.29 5.97
N GLY A 44 5.87 -9.53 5.26
CA GLY A 44 7.03 -8.86 5.84
C GLY A 44 6.72 -7.64 6.72
N TYR A 45 5.60 -6.95 6.50
CA TYR A 45 5.26 -5.71 7.24
C TYR A 45 5.16 -5.91 8.76
N LYS A 46 4.91 -7.14 9.22
CA LYS A 46 4.78 -7.47 10.65
C LYS A 46 6.13 -7.48 11.37
N ASN A 47 7.22 -7.67 10.64
CA ASN A 47 8.59 -7.73 11.18
C ASN A 47 9.49 -6.87 10.29
N VAL A 48 9.41 -5.55 10.48
CA VAL A 48 10.26 -4.59 9.77
C VAL A 48 11.69 -4.71 10.28
N THR A 49 12.57 -5.26 9.45
CA THR A 49 14.02 -5.34 9.72
C THR A 49 14.76 -4.25 8.94
N ASP A 50 15.99 -3.92 9.37
CA ASP A 50 16.84 -2.98 8.64
C ASP A 50 17.10 -3.44 7.19
N GLN A 51 17.21 -4.75 6.96
CA GLN A 51 17.34 -5.33 5.62
C GLN A 51 16.11 -5.05 4.74
N ALA A 52 14.90 -5.08 5.31
CA ALA A 52 13.69 -4.77 4.56
C ALA A 52 13.61 -3.27 4.21
N ALA A 53 14.09 -2.40 5.10
CA ALA A 53 14.20 -0.96 4.85
C ALA A 53 15.26 -0.63 3.78
N GLU A 54 16.41 -1.30 3.81
CA GLU A 54 17.42 -1.14 2.77
C GLU A 54 16.91 -1.62 1.42
N LYS A 55 16.26 -2.79 1.39
CA LYS A 55 15.68 -3.37 0.18
C LYS A 55 14.57 -2.50 -0.41
N SER A 56 13.69 -1.95 0.42
CA SER A 56 12.63 -1.05 -0.03
C SER A 56 13.19 0.23 -0.65
N SER A 57 14.31 0.76 -0.10
CA SER A 57 15.03 1.90 -0.65
C SER A 57 15.72 1.58 -1.98
N GLN A 58 16.47 0.47 -2.05
CA GLN A 58 17.18 0.03 -3.27
C GLN A 58 16.21 -0.24 -4.43
N GLU A 59 15.11 -0.94 -4.16
CA GLU A 59 14.09 -1.24 -5.16
C GLU A 59 13.10 -0.09 -5.37
N LYS A 60 13.28 1.02 -4.64
CA LYS A 60 12.46 2.25 -4.72
C LYS A 60 10.97 1.95 -4.60
N TRP A 61 10.58 1.15 -3.61
CA TRP A 61 9.17 0.85 -3.34
C TRP A 61 8.40 2.15 -3.05
N TRP A 62 7.09 2.10 -3.26
CA TRP A 62 6.21 3.25 -3.06
C TRP A 62 6.26 3.72 -1.60
N GLY A 63 6.20 5.03 -1.39
CA GLY A 63 6.20 5.63 -0.07
C GLY A 63 7.22 6.76 0.08
N ILE A 64 6.96 7.60 1.08
CA ILE A 64 7.79 8.75 1.40
C ILE A 64 9.14 8.23 1.90
N SER A 65 10.24 8.72 1.31
CA SER A 65 11.58 8.43 1.83
C SER A 65 11.69 8.97 3.25
N TYR A 66 11.69 8.10 4.26
CA TYR A 66 12.15 8.47 5.59
C TYR A 66 13.68 8.56 5.54
N ALA A 67 14.18 9.63 4.93
CA ALA A 67 15.53 10.08 5.18
C ALA A 67 15.62 10.34 6.69
N ARG A 68 16.22 9.39 7.42
CA ARG A 68 16.68 9.60 8.78
C ARG A 68 17.81 10.64 8.66
N HIS A 69 17.48 11.89 8.93
CA HIS A 69 18.46 12.93 9.25
C HIS A 69 19.20 12.55 10.53
#